data_AF-A0A3D5JSE8-F1
#
_entry.id   AF-A0A3D5JSE8-F1
#
_cell.length_a   1.000
_cell.length_b   1.000
_cell.length_c   1.000
_cell.angle_alpha   90.00
_cell.angle_beta   90.00
_cell.angle_gamma   90.00
#
_symmetry.space_group_name_H-M   'P 1'
#
loop_
_entity.id
_entity.type
_entity.pdbx_description
1 polymer ?
#
loop_
_entity_poly.entity_id
_entity_poly.type
_entity_poly.pdbx_seq_one_letter_code
_entity_poly.pdbx_strand_id
1 'polypeptide(L)'
;LLAIAAGQALPRQERRTGYGVEGVPIREQIVERHGDAVITRNSYGALCLNTPDVVFADIDHHPQPAGCVLPGLVAAALWLVVALTAGNLWHWVAGVLLATVAVVAVNAIVLGLRRARHRPADVEARALARVEQFVAQHPQWHLRAYRTPAGLRLLAMHATFSAQDPAVQALFDALQTDPLYARMCRVQHCFRARLTPKPWRVSLRRRIRPPVAAWSPEQAFLPGRLEWIAEYQRKAQGHAACRFLRAFGDEHRVDARAEVVRALHDRIARAYEPLPLA
;
A
#
# COMPACT_ATOMS: atom_id res chain seq x y z
N LEU A 1 -5.00 -17.47 -26.42
CA LEU A 1 -5.14 -18.18 -27.72
C LEU A 1 -5.24 -17.21 -28.89
N LEU A 2 -6.13 -16.20 -28.85
CA LEU A 2 -6.25 -15.18 -29.90
C LEU A 2 -4.94 -14.40 -30.17
N ALA A 3 -4.20 -13.99 -29.14
CA ALA A 3 -2.91 -13.29 -29.30
C ALA A 3 -1.81 -14.14 -29.96
N ILE A 4 -1.81 -15.46 -29.69
CA ILE A 4 -0.86 -16.41 -30.30
C ILE A 4 -1.23 -16.63 -31.77
N ALA A 5 -2.52 -16.78 -32.07
CA ALA A 5 -3.02 -16.91 -33.43
C ALA A 5 -2.77 -15.65 -34.28
N ALA A 6 -2.73 -14.47 -33.65
CA ALA A 6 -2.41 -13.20 -34.29
C ALA A 6 -0.91 -12.92 -34.46
N GLY A 7 -0.02 -13.88 -34.16
CA GLY A 7 1.43 -13.74 -34.31
C GLY A 7 2.08 -12.75 -33.35
N GLN A 8 1.40 -12.38 -32.25
CA GLN A 8 1.98 -11.47 -31.27
C GLN A 8 3.12 -12.17 -30.51
N ALA A 9 4.28 -11.52 -30.44
CA ALA A 9 5.42 -12.00 -29.68
C ALA A 9 5.09 -11.97 -28.18
N LEU A 10 4.69 -13.13 -27.64
CA LEU A 10 4.53 -13.30 -26.20
C LEU A 10 5.89 -13.61 -25.56
N PRO A 11 6.18 -13.05 -24.37
CA PRO A 11 7.39 -13.39 -23.64
C PRO A 11 7.39 -14.90 -23.34
N ARG A 12 8.41 -15.61 -23.85
CA ARG A 12 8.58 -17.06 -23.66
C ARG A 12 8.95 -17.44 -22.23
N GLN A 13 9.35 -16.47 -21.42
CA GLN A 13 9.69 -16.64 -20.00
C GLN A 13 8.97 -15.56 -19.20
N GLU A 14 8.18 -16.00 -18.23
CA GLU A 14 7.55 -15.12 -17.24
C GLU A 14 8.58 -14.72 -16.18
N ARG A 15 8.82 -13.41 -15.98
CA ARG A 15 9.65 -12.99 -14.85
C ARG A 15 8.88 -13.20 -13.55
N ARG A 16 9.47 -13.99 -12.65
CA ARG A 16 8.97 -14.18 -11.29
C ARG A 16 9.22 -12.92 -10.45
N THR A 17 8.38 -11.91 -10.63
CA THR A 17 8.37 -10.74 -9.75
C THR A 17 7.61 -11.08 -8.47
N GLY A 18 7.95 -10.42 -7.35
CA GLY A 18 7.29 -10.68 -6.07
C GLY A 18 5.78 -10.38 -6.03
N TYR A 19 5.26 -9.67 -7.05
CA TYR A 19 3.89 -9.20 -7.15
C TYR A 19 3.18 -9.57 -8.47
N GLY A 20 3.82 -10.31 -9.38
CA GLY A 20 3.18 -10.74 -10.64
C GLY A 20 2.75 -9.59 -11.57
N VAL A 21 3.46 -8.45 -11.53
CA VAL A 21 3.06 -7.21 -12.22
C VAL A 21 3.09 -7.28 -13.76
N GLU A 22 3.52 -8.40 -14.34
CA GLU A 22 3.66 -8.63 -15.78
C GLU A 22 2.50 -9.46 -16.38
N GLY A 23 1.34 -9.58 -15.71
CA GLY A 23 0.22 -10.38 -16.24
C GLY A 23 0.16 -11.82 -15.76
N VAL A 24 0.96 -12.16 -14.74
CA VAL A 24 1.02 -13.54 -14.25
C VAL A 24 -0.05 -13.74 -13.18
N PRO A 25 -0.87 -14.81 -13.24
CA PRO A 25 -1.83 -15.15 -12.20
C PRO A 25 -1.17 -15.27 -10.81
N ILE A 26 -1.96 -15.03 -9.77
CA ILE A 26 -1.50 -15.16 -8.38
C ILE A 26 -1.12 -16.62 -8.11
N ARG A 27 0.18 -16.88 -7.87
CA ARG A 27 0.71 -18.21 -7.53
C ARG A 27 0.97 -18.33 -6.03
N GLU A 28 -0.09 -18.17 -5.25
CA GLU A 28 -0.04 -18.23 -3.79
C GLU A 28 -0.80 -19.45 -3.28
N GLN A 29 -0.42 -19.95 -2.11
CA GLN A 29 -1.14 -21.03 -1.45
C GLN A 29 -2.55 -20.55 -1.09
N ILE A 30 -3.58 -21.24 -1.58
CA ILE A 30 -4.95 -21.04 -1.10
C ILE A 30 -5.06 -21.70 0.27
N VAL A 31 -5.40 -20.89 1.28
CA VAL A 31 -5.59 -21.32 2.66
C VAL A 31 -7.06 -21.62 2.91
N GLU A 32 -7.96 -20.83 2.34
CA GLU A 32 -9.40 -20.98 2.51
C GLU A 32 -10.15 -20.42 1.29
N ARG A 33 -11.34 -20.96 1.01
CA ARG A 33 -12.23 -20.50 -0.05
C ARG A 33 -13.60 -20.13 0.54
N HIS A 34 -14.12 -18.98 0.14
CA HIS A 34 -15.41 -18.42 0.54
C HIS A 34 -16.18 -18.07 -0.75
N GLY A 35 -16.68 -19.11 -1.43
CA GLY A 35 -17.16 -18.99 -2.81
C GLY A 35 -16.02 -18.65 -3.76
N ASP A 36 -16.19 -17.58 -4.53
CA ASP A 36 -15.21 -16.97 -5.44
C ASP A 36 -14.21 -16.03 -4.73
N ALA A 37 -14.45 -15.67 -3.46
CA ALA A 37 -13.44 -15.00 -2.65
C ALA A 37 -12.49 -16.05 -2.06
N VAL A 38 -11.18 -15.79 -2.12
CA VAL A 38 -10.16 -16.74 -1.65
C VAL A 38 -9.16 -16.07 -0.72
N ILE A 39 -8.82 -16.77 0.37
CA ILE A 39 -7.75 -16.35 1.26
C ILE A 39 -6.49 -17.08 0.84
N THR A 40 -5.48 -16.31 0.47
CA THR A 40 -4.18 -16.84 0.09
C THR A 40 -3.11 -16.48 1.11
N ARG A 41 -2.02 -17.25 1.13
CA ARG A 41 -0.80 -16.90 1.85
C ARG A 41 0.24 -16.37 0.88
N ASN A 42 0.59 -15.10 1.05
CA ASN A 42 1.53 -14.41 0.17
C ASN A 42 2.98 -14.85 0.36
N SER A 43 3.87 -14.31 -0.47
CA SER A 43 5.31 -14.59 -0.43
C SER A 43 6.00 -14.18 0.88
N TYR A 44 5.39 -13.29 1.67
CA TYR A 44 5.84 -12.96 3.02
C TYR A 44 5.32 -13.95 4.07
N GLY A 45 4.33 -14.77 3.75
CA GLY A 45 3.65 -15.65 4.69
C GLY A 45 2.41 -15.02 5.34
N ALA A 46 2.02 -13.79 5.01
CA ALA A 46 0.80 -13.16 5.52
C ALA A 46 -0.43 -13.59 4.70
N LEU A 47 -1.58 -13.65 5.36
CA LEU A 47 -2.89 -13.90 4.75
C LEU A 47 -3.38 -12.67 3.99
N CYS A 48 -3.88 -12.90 2.78
CA CYS A 48 -4.52 -11.91 1.93
C CYS A 48 -5.86 -12.44 1.43
N LEU A 49 -6.91 -11.65 1.56
CA LEU A 49 -8.18 -11.85 0.88
C LEU A 49 -8.03 -11.40 -0.57
N ASN A 50 -8.55 -12.20 -1.51
CA ASN A 50 -8.66 -11.85 -2.91
C ASN A 50 -10.13 -12.04 -3.31
N THR A 51 -10.73 -11.01 -3.90
CA THR A 51 -12.12 -10.99 -4.37
C THR A 51 -12.13 -10.48 -5.81
N PRO A 52 -12.88 -11.10 -6.72
CA PRO A 52 -12.91 -10.66 -8.11
C PRO A 52 -13.59 -9.30 -8.28
N ASP A 53 -14.51 -8.95 -7.38
CA ASP A 53 -15.55 -7.96 -7.65
C ASP A 53 -15.85 -6.97 -6.52
N VAL A 54 -15.32 -7.18 -5.30
CA VAL A 54 -15.51 -6.24 -4.18
C VAL A 54 -14.31 -5.31 -4.04
N VAL A 55 -14.53 -4.02 -4.28
CA VAL A 55 -13.46 -3.03 -4.41
C VAL A 55 -12.80 -2.75 -3.06
N PHE A 56 -11.48 -2.94 -3.02
CA PHE A 56 -10.60 -2.37 -2.02
C PHE A 56 -9.66 -1.35 -2.65
N ALA A 57 -9.35 -0.27 -1.93
CA ALA A 57 -8.34 0.72 -2.32
C ALA A 57 -7.37 0.97 -1.16
N ASP A 58 -6.06 0.74 -1.38
CA ASP A 58 -5.01 1.04 -0.41
C ASP A 58 -4.40 2.43 -0.71
N ILE A 59 -4.50 3.35 0.26
CA ILE A 59 -3.90 4.69 0.21
C ILE A 59 -2.69 4.68 1.14
N ASP A 60 -1.49 4.63 0.59
CA ASP A 60 -0.25 4.65 1.38
C ASP A 60 0.12 6.07 1.80
N HIS A 61 0.48 6.25 3.07
CA HIS A 61 1.10 7.47 3.55
C HIS A 61 2.57 7.46 3.18
N HIS A 62 3.01 8.45 2.39
CA HIS A 62 4.42 8.58 2.05
C HIS A 62 5.30 8.69 3.30
N PRO A 63 6.53 8.16 3.26
CA PRO A 63 7.46 8.30 4.37
C PRO A 63 7.74 9.76 4.66
N GLN A 64 8.04 10.06 5.93
CA GLN A 64 8.40 11.41 6.31
C GLN A 64 9.60 11.90 5.49
N PRO A 65 9.62 13.17 5.09
CA PRO A 65 10.74 13.75 4.38
C PRO A 65 12.02 13.63 5.22
N ALA A 66 13.10 13.19 4.58
CA ALA A 66 14.41 12.97 5.17
C ALA A 66 15.52 13.33 4.16
N GLY A 67 16.73 13.58 4.65
CA GLY A 67 17.88 13.93 3.81
C GLY A 67 17.80 15.33 3.22
N CYS A 68 18.24 15.46 1.96
CA CYS A 68 18.15 16.71 1.21
C CYS A 68 16.77 16.83 0.57
N VAL A 69 16.00 17.83 1.03
CA VAL A 69 14.63 18.11 0.55
C VAL A 69 14.58 19.25 -0.47
N LEU A 70 15.70 19.95 -0.66
CA LEU A 70 15.85 20.98 -1.68
C LEU A 70 16.08 20.33 -3.05
N PRO A 71 15.43 20.82 -4.12
CA PRO A 71 15.79 20.43 -5.48
C PRO A 71 17.28 20.72 -5.73
N GLY A 72 17.99 19.80 -6.38
CA GLY A 72 19.44 19.91 -6.59
C GLY A 72 19.87 21.22 -7.26
N LEU A 73 19.10 21.70 -8.23
CA LEU A 73 19.34 22.99 -8.89
C LEU A 73 19.20 24.19 -7.94
N VAL A 74 18.21 24.17 -7.04
CA VAL A 74 18.01 25.23 -6.05
C VAL A 74 19.15 25.23 -5.02
N ALA A 75 19.56 24.05 -4.56
CA ALA A 75 20.69 23.92 -3.65
C ALA A 75 22.01 24.38 -4.30
N ALA A 76 22.26 24.00 -5.56
CA ALA A 76 23.44 24.42 -6.31
C ALA A 76 23.46 25.92 -6.58
N ALA A 77 22.32 26.51 -6.96
CA ALA A 77 22.20 27.95 -7.16
C ALA A 77 22.44 28.73 -5.87
N LEU A 78 21.82 28.31 -4.76
CA LEU A 78 22.05 28.91 -3.44
C LEU A 78 23.52 28.83 -3.04
N TRP A 79 24.14 27.66 -3.22
CA TRP A 79 25.55 27.47 -2.92
C TRP A 79 26.43 28.41 -3.76
N LEU A 80 26.22 28.46 -5.07
CA LEU A 80 27.02 29.28 -5.98
C LEU A 80 26.92 30.77 -5.66
N VAL A 81 25.70 31.27 -5.39
CA VAL A 81 25.48 32.67 -5.04
C VAL A 81 26.20 33.03 -3.73
N VAL A 82 26.06 32.20 -2.70
CA VAL A 82 26.73 32.46 -1.40
C VAL A 82 28.25 32.33 -1.52
N ALA A 83 28.75 31.35 -2.27
CA ALA A 83 30.18 31.14 -2.45
C ALA A 83 30.84 32.30 -3.19
N LEU A 84 30.22 32.79 -4.28
CA LEU A 84 30.72 33.92 -5.05
C LEU A 84 30.64 35.22 -4.24
N THR A 85 29.53 35.50 -3.57
CA THR A 85 29.36 36.74 -2.81
C THR A 85 30.32 36.81 -1.62
N ALA A 86 30.33 35.81 -0.74
CA ALA A 86 31.22 35.80 0.42
C ALA A 86 32.69 35.59 0.04
N GLY A 87 32.96 34.86 -1.05
CA GLY A 87 34.31 34.69 -1.59
C GLY A 87 34.93 35.99 -2.08
N ASN A 88 34.16 36.84 -2.75
CA ASN A 88 34.61 38.15 -3.22
C ASN A 88 34.71 39.19 -2.10
N LEU A 89 33.87 39.09 -1.06
CA LEU A 89 33.85 40.04 0.06
C LEU A 89 34.91 39.76 1.13
N TRP A 90 35.39 38.51 1.25
CA TRP A 90 36.27 38.10 2.35
C TRP A 90 37.44 37.24 1.87
N HIS A 91 37.19 35.95 1.62
CA HIS A 91 38.18 34.98 1.17
C HIS A 91 37.46 33.77 0.55
N TRP A 92 37.99 33.22 -0.54
CA TRP A 92 37.32 32.14 -1.29
C TRP A 92 37.02 30.90 -0.44
N VAL A 93 37.92 30.51 0.47
CA VAL A 93 37.70 29.40 1.43
C VAL A 93 36.53 29.69 2.35
N ALA A 94 36.44 30.92 2.89
CA ALA A 94 35.35 31.33 3.76
C ALA A 94 34.02 31.34 3.01
N GLY A 95 34.02 31.75 1.73
CA GLY A 95 32.84 31.71 0.87
C GLY A 95 32.32 30.29 0.62
N VAL A 96 33.21 29.34 0.32
CA VAL A 96 32.87 27.92 0.15
C VAL A 96 32.27 27.32 1.43
N LEU A 97 32.85 27.62 2.59
CA LEU A 97 32.36 27.16 3.89
C LEU A 97 30.98 27.75 4.20
N LEU A 98 30.80 29.07 4.03
CA LEU A 98 29.53 29.75 4.25
C LEU A 98 28.43 29.24 3.33
N ALA A 99 28.74 28.99 2.06
CA ALA A 99 27.81 28.42 1.10
C ALA A 99 27.31 27.03 1.51
N THR A 100 28.23 26.19 1.99
CA THR A 100 27.91 24.85 2.48
C THR A 100 27.03 24.92 3.73
N VAL A 101 27.38 25.77 4.69
CA VAL A 101 26.57 26.01 5.89
C VAL A 101 25.19 26.55 5.54
N ALA A 102 25.09 27.50 4.60
CA ALA A 102 23.83 28.07 4.16
C ALA A 102 22.90 27.01 3.55
N VAL A 103 23.40 26.16 2.65
CA VAL A 103 22.60 25.06 2.08
C VAL A 103 22.15 24.08 3.16
N VAL A 104 23.03 23.71 4.09
CA VAL A 104 22.69 22.81 5.20
C VAL A 104 21.62 23.43 6.11
N ALA A 105 21.76 24.70 6.47
CA ALA A 105 20.82 25.42 7.32
C ALA A 105 19.46 25.58 6.64
N VAL A 106 19.42 26.02 5.38
CA VAL A 106 18.17 26.14 4.60
C VAL A 106 17.51 24.77 4.45
N ASN A 107 18.27 23.72 4.13
CA ASN A 107 17.74 22.36 4.06
C ASN A 107 17.16 21.91 5.41
N ALA A 108 17.83 22.18 6.53
CA ALA A 108 17.35 21.84 7.87
C ALA A 108 16.04 22.57 8.22
N ILE A 109 15.93 23.86 7.89
CA ILE A 109 14.71 24.66 8.08
C ILE A 109 13.56 24.08 7.24
N VAL A 110 13.79 23.88 5.94
CA VAL A 110 12.76 23.33 5.04
C VAL A 110 12.36 21.91 5.46
N LEU A 111 13.31 21.09 5.86
CA LEU A 111 13.06 19.74 6.39
C LEU A 111 12.20 19.79 7.66
N GLY A 112 12.50 20.71 8.59
CA GLY A 112 11.71 20.94 9.80
C GLY A 112 10.27 21.35 9.48
N LEU A 113 10.08 22.31 8.59
CA LEU A 113 8.77 22.76 8.13
C LEU A 113 7.98 21.63 7.45
N ARG A 114 8.63 20.87 6.57
CA ARG A 114 7.99 19.72 5.90
C ARG A 114 7.61 18.64 6.90
N ARG A 115 8.47 18.29 7.86
CA ARG A 115 8.15 17.33 8.94
C ARG A 115 6.98 17.80 9.80
N ALA A 116 6.92 19.09 10.14
CA ALA A 116 5.81 19.65 10.90
C ALA A 116 4.46 19.49 10.17
N ARG A 117 4.43 19.65 8.84
CA ARG A 117 3.24 19.40 7.99
C ARG A 117 2.97 17.92 7.71
N HIS A 118 3.91 17.04 8.04
CA HIS A 118 3.86 15.60 7.79
C HIS A 118 3.60 14.79 9.06
N ARG A 119 2.98 15.41 10.08
CA ARG A 119 2.48 14.70 11.26
C ARG A 119 1.51 13.61 10.81
N PRO A 120 1.58 12.39 11.36
CA PRO A 120 0.74 11.27 10.93
C PRO A 120 -0.75 11.59 10.93
N ALA A 121 -1.23 12.32 11.95
CA ALA A 121 -2.62 12.75 12.05
C ALA A 121 -3.04 13.66 10.88
N ASP A 122 -2.20 14.61 10.47
CA ASP A 122 -2.49 15.52 9.36
C ASP A 122 -2.49 14.78 8.01
N VAL A 123 -1.60 13.80 7.84
CA VAL A 123 -1.55 12.97 6.63
C VAL A 123 -2.83 12.15 6.50
N GLU A 124 -3.26 11.51 7.58
CA GLU A 124 -4.50 10.74 7.61
C GLU A 124 -5.72 11.63 7.38
N ALA A 125 -5.80 12.79 8.06
CA ALA A 125 -6.89 13.74 7.90
C ALA A 125 -7.02 14.22 6.44
N ARG A 126 -5.91 14.52 5.77
CA ARG A 126 -5.91 14.87 4.34
C ARG A 126 -6.38 13.72 3.46
N ALA A 127 -6.02 12.47 3.77
CA ALA A 127 -6.49 11.31 3.02
C ALA A 127 -8.00 11.10 3.21
N LEU A 128 -8.50 11.20 4.44
CA LEU A 128 -9.94 11.13 4.73
C LEU A 128 -10.72 12.27 4.07
N ALA A 129 -10.18 13.49 4.03
CA ALA A 129 -10.82 14.62 3.36
C ALA A 129 -11.00 14.39 1.85
N ARG A 130 -10.05 13.70 1.19
CA ARG A 130 -10.23 13.28 -0.21
C ARG A 130 -11.36 12.27 -0.37
N VAL A 131 -11.52 11.36 0.58
CA VAL A 131 -12.63 10.38 0.59
C VAL A 131 -13.97 11.10 0.75
N GLU A 132 -14.07 12.07 1.68
CA GLU A 132 -15.27 12.88 1.85
C GLU A 132 -15.62 13.66 0.59
N GLN A 133 -14.64 14.33 0.00
CA GLN A 133 -14.83 15.10 -1.23
C GLN A 133 -15.32 14.20 -2.37
N PHE A 134 -14.72 13.02 -2.53
CA PHE A 134 -15.14 12.06 -3.55
C PHE A 134 -16.60 11.62 -3.34
N VAL A 135 -16.97 11.23 -2.13
CA VAL A 135 -18.34 10.77 -1.84
C VAL A 135 -19.35 11.90 -1.98
N ALA A 136 -19.00 13.15 -1.64
CA ALA A 136 -19.86 14.31 -1.86
C ALA A 136 -20.14 14.55 -3.37
N GLN A 137 -19.17 14.26 -4.23
CA GLN A 137 -19.33 14.34 -5.69
C GLN A 137 -20.02 13.10 -6.29
N HIS A 138 -20.05 12.00 -5.56
CA HIS A 138 -20.65 10.74 -5.99
C HIS A 138 -21.54 10.13 -4.88
N PRO A 139 -22.73 10.71 -4.62
CA PRO A 139 -23.60 10.32 -3.50
C PRO A 139 -24.03 8.84 -3.49
N GLN A 140 -23.96 8.16 -4.63
CA GLN A 140 -24.24 6.73 -4.75
C GLN A 140 -23.17 5.84 -4.10
N TRP A 141 -21.97 6.37 -3.84
CA TRP A 141 -20.87 5.60 -3.26
C TRP A 141 -21.01 5.50 -1.75
N HIS A 142 -21.11 4.26 -1.27
CA HIS A 142 -20.89 3.92 0.13
C HIS A 142 -19.49 3.31 0.28
N LEU A 143 -18.64 3.97 1.07
CA LEU A 143 -17.26 3.56 1.35
C LEU A 143 -17.04 3.37 2.86
N ARG A 144 -16.24 2.37 3.24
CA ARG A 144 -15.75 2.18 4.61
C ARG A 144 -14.25 2.43 4.65
N ALA A 145 -13.78 3.20 5.64
CA ALA A 145 -12.36 3.44 5.83
C ALA A 145 -11.78 2.70 7.03
N TYR A 146 -10.57 2.18 6.84
CA TYR A 146 -9.80 1.45 7.82
C TYR A 146 -8.39 2.06 7.90
N ARG A 147 -7.93 2.36 9.11
CA ARG A 147 -6.53 2.70 9.37
C ARG A 147 -5.67 1.47 9.25
N THR A 148 -4.60 1.55 8.47
CA THR A 148 -3.58 0.50 8.38
C THR A 148 -2.27 1.00 8.98
N PRO A 149 -1.29 0.12 9.22
CA PRO A 149 0.03 0.53 9.69
C PRO A 149 0.85 1.40 8.73
N ALA A 150 0.39 1.62 7.49
CA ALA A 150 1.08 2.39 6.45
C ALA A 150 0.20 3.46 5.79
N GLY A 151 -1.07 3.59 6.18
CA GLY A 151 -2.01 4.45 5.48
C GLY A 151 -3.46 4.10 5.75
N LEU A 152 -4.30 4.19 4.72
CA LEU A 152 -5.71 3.82 4.77
C LEU A 152 -6.00 2.66 3.83
N ARG A 153 -7.00 1.87 4.18
CA ARG A 153 -7.68 0.95 3.27
C ARG A 153 -9.13 1.34 3.19
N LEU A 154 -9.67 1.38 1.99
CA LEU A 154 -11.08 1.64 1.74
C LEU A 154 -11.73 0.40 1.16
N LEU A 155 -13.02 0.24 1.44
CA LEU A 155 -13.87 -0.84 0.94
C LEU A 155 -15.17 -0.23 0.42
N ALA A 156 -15.52 -0.54 -0.82
CA ALA A 156 -16.82 -0.15 -1.38
C ALA A 156 -17.90 -1.15 -0.95
N MET A 157 -19.06 -0.62 -0.55
CA MET A 157 -20.16 -1.43 0.01
C MET A 157 -21.42 -1.45 -0.85
N HIS A 158 -21.62 -0.45 -1.70
CA HIS A 158 -22.89 -0.22 -2.40
C HIS A 158 -23.10 -1.05 -3.68
N ALA A 159 -22.03 -1.63 -4.25
CA ALA A 159 -22.06 -2.39 -5.50
C ALA A 159 -20.76 -3.20 -5.67
N THR A 160 -20.79 -4.16 -6.58
CA THR A 160 -19.61 -4.88 -7.07
C THR A 160 -19.12 -4.30 -8.40
N PHE A 161 -17.82 -4.44 -8.66
CA PHE A 161 -17.16 -3.88 -9.84
C PHE A 161 -16.09 -4.82 -10.36
N SER A 162 -15.88 -4.89 -11.66
CA SER A 162 -14.66 -5.52 -12.19
C SER A 162 -13.44 -4.64 -11.91
N ALA A 163 -12.27 -5.25 -11.67
CA ALA A 163 -11.01 -4.51 -11.54
C ALA A 163 -10.60 -3.71 -12.80
N GLN A 164 -11.31 -3.90 -13.92
CA GLN A 164 -11.11 -3.16 -15.18
C GLN A 164 -12.19 -2.10 -15.43
N ASP A 165 -13.16 -1.95 -14.52
CA ASP A 165 -14.24 -0.99 -14.67
C ASP A 165 -13.69 0.46 -14.64
N PRO A 166 -14.07 1.33 -15.60
CA PRO A 166 -13.70 2.75 -15.59
C PRO A 166 -14.06 3.46 -14.28
N ALA A 167 -15.14 3.07 -13.60
CA ALA A 167 -15.54 3.66 -12.33
C ALA A 167 -14.49 3.38 -11.22
N VAL A 168 -13.87 2.20 -11.24
CA VAL A 168 -12.80 1.83 -10.30
C VAL A 168 -11.53 2.64 -10.58
N GLN A 169 -11.20 2.86 -11.85
CA GLN A 169 -10.05 3.69 -12.21
C GLN A 169 -10.26 5.14 -11.76
N ALA A 170 -11.44 5.72 -12.01
CA ALA A 170 -11.79 7.06 -11.57
C ALA A 170 -11.72 7.21 -10.04
N LEU A 171 -12.22 6.19 -9.31
CA LEU A 171 -12.08 6.11 -7.85
C LEU A 171 -10.60 6.11 -7.44
N PHE A 172 -9.77 5.26 -8.03
CA PHE A 172 -8.35 5.15 -7.67
C PHE A 172 -7.58 6.45 -7.93
N ASP A 173 -7.86 7.12 -9.03
CA ASP A 173 -7.24 8.40 -9.37
C ASP A 173 -7.66 9.51 -8.40
N ALA A 174 -8.97 9.61 -8.09
CA ALA A 174 -9.49 10.60 -7.15
C ALA A 174 -8.96 10.43 -5.72
N LEU A 175 -8.82 9.18 -5.27
CA LEU A 175 -8.39 8.86 -3.92
C LEU A 175 -6.85 8.82 -3.76
N GLN A 176 -6.12 8.81 -4.88
CA GLN A 176 -4.68 8.61 -4.93
C GLN A 176 -4.28 7.25 -4.33
N THR A 177 -4.98 6.19 -4.76
CA THR A 177 -4.66 4.80 -4.43
C THR A 177 -3.23 4.47 -4.86
N ASP A 178 -2.54 3.59 -4.12
CA ASP A 178 -1.19 3.13 -4.46
C ASP A 178 -1.12 2.67 -5.93
N PRO A 179 -0.28 3.28 -6.79
CA PRO A 179 -0.24 2.97 -8.21
C PRO A 179 0.16 1.51 -8.50
N LEU A 180 0.99 0.91 -7.65
CA LEU A 180 1.38 -0.49 -7.80
C LEU A 180 0.18 -1.40 -7.52
N TYR A 181 -0.55 -1.15 -6.45
CA TYR A 181 -1.78 -1.85 -6.09
C TYR A 181 -2.86 -1.71 -7.18
N ALA A 182 -3.11 -0.48 -7.66
CA ALA A 182 -4.06 -0.23 -8.74
C ALA A 182 -3.69 -1.02 -10.00
N ARG A 183 -2.40 -1.00 -10.38
CA ARG A 183 -1.88 -1.81 -11.50
C ARG A 183 -2.08 -3.30 -11.26
N MET A 184 -1.77 -3.79 -10.06
CA MET A 184 -1.95 -5.21 -9.72
C MET A 184 -3.40 -5.64 -9.82
N CYS A 185 -4.36 -4.83 -9.34
CA CYS A 185 -5.78 -5.16 -9.41
C CYS A 185 -6.22 -5.40 -10.86
N ARG A 186 -5.85 -4.49 -11.76
CA ARG A 186 -6.17 -4.59 -13.19
C ARG A 186 -5.55 -5.81 -13.87
N VAL A 187 -4.31 -6.13 -13.51
CA VAL A 187 -3.52 -7.21 -14.11
C VAL A 187 -3.94 -8.58 -13.57
N GLN A 188 -4.35 -8.66 -12.31
CA GLN A 188 -4.73 -9.89 -11.62
C GLN A 188 -6.24 -10.14 -11.61
N HIS A 189 -7.03 -9.19 -12.12
CA HIS A 189 -8.49 -9.25 -12.19
C HIS A 189 -9.14 -9.51 -10.83
N CYS A 190 -8.58 -8.92 -9.78
CA CYS A 190 -9.12 -9.03 -8.42
C CYS A 190 -8.68 -7.86 -7.55
N PHE A 191 -9.44 -7.59 -6.50
CA PHE A 191 -9.03 -6.71 -5.40
C PHE A 191 -8.48 -7.53 -4.25
N ARG A 192 -7.48 -6.97 -3.58
CA ARG A 192 -6.70 -7.71 -2.61
C ARG A 192 -6.57 -6.95 -1.29
N ALA A 193 -6.99 -7.56 -0.20
CA ALA A 193 -6.87 -6.98 1.14
C ALA A 193 -5.99 -7.87 2.02
N ARG A 194 -4.92 -7.32 2.60
CA ARG A 194 -4.11 -8.04 3.58
C ARG A 194 -4.89 -8.20 4.89
N LEU A 195 -5.05 -9.44 5.36
CA LEU A 195 -5.84 -9.80 6.54
C LEU A 195 -4.99 -9.99 7.82
N THR A 196 -3.68 -10.14 7.69
CA THR A 196 -2.78 -10.35 8.84
C THR A 196 -1.52 -9.50 8.72
N PRO A 197 -0.87 -9.15 9.85
CA PRO A 197 0.32 -8.30 9.88
C PRO A 197 1.45 -8.71 8.95
N LYS A 198 2.26 -7.74 8.51
CA LYS A 198 3.53 -8.10 7.84
C LYS A 198 4.46 -8.75 8.88
N PRO A 199 5.16 -9.86 8.57
CA PRO A 199 5.95 -10.59 9.56
C PRO A 199 6.96 -9.74 10.34
N TRP A 200 7.62 -8.80 9.66
CA TRP A 200 8.60 -7.91 10.29
C TRP A 200 7.98 -6.87 11.25
N ARG A 201 6.68 -6.56 11.12
CA ARG A 201 5.97 -5.66 12.04
C ARG A 201 5.59 -6.36 13.36
N VAL A 202 5.59 -7.70 13.37
CA VAL A 202 5.40 -8.53 14.57
C VAL A 202 6.71 -9.19 15.03
N SER A 203 7.85 -8.55 14.75
CA SER A 203 9.18 -9.03 15.16
C SER A 203 9.57 -10.42 14.63
N LEU A 204 9.07 -10.78 13.44
CA LEU A 204 9.49 -11.97 12.71
C LEU A 204 10.34 -11.57 11.50
N ARG A 205 11.66 -11.50 11.71
CA ARG A 205 12.63 -11.07 10.68
C ARG A 205 12.97 -12.19 9.69
N ARG A 206 12.91 -13.45 10.13
CA ARG A 206 13.18 -14.62 9.27
C ARG A 206 12.07 -14.74 8.22
N ARG A 207 12.45 -14.89 6.95
CA ARG A 207 11.49 -15.11 5.86
C ARG A 207 10.90 -16.52 5.92
N ILE A 208 9.68 -16.67 5.43
CA ILE A 208 9.08 -17.99 5.22
C ILE A 208 9.96 -18.82 4.28
N ARG A 209 10.10 -20.11 4.55
CA ARG A 209 10.87 -21.04 3.71
C ARG A 209 9.92 -21.97 2.94
N PRO A 210 10.21 -22.28 1.65
CA PRO A 210 11.22 -21.63 0.80
C PRO A 210 10.85 -20.16 0.49
N PRO A 211 11.83 -19.26 0.28
CA PRO A 211 11.59 -17.83 0.05
C PRO A 211 11.21 -17.56 -1.42
N VAL A 212 10.24 -18.31 -1.94
CA VAL A 212 9.80 -18.21 -3.33
C VAL A 212 8.50 -17.42 -3.42
N ALA A 213 8.38 -16.61 -4.47
CA ALA A 213 7.16 -15.87 -4.75
C ALA A 213 6.05 -16.78 -5.31
N ALA A 214 6.44 -17.81 -6.08
CA ALA A 214 5.53 -18.79 -6.65
C ALA A 214 5.48 -20.04 -5.77
N TRP A 215 4.30 -20.32 -5.22
CA TRP A 215 4.02 -21.50 -4.43
C TRP A 215 3.89 -22.75 -5.30
N SER A 216 4.31 -23.90 -4.79
CA SER A 216 4.01 -25.23 -5.34
C SER A 216 3.40 -26.15 -4.28
N PRO A 217 2.55 -27.13 -4.64
CA PRO A 217 1.89 -28.01 -3.68
C PRO A 217 2.84 -28.75 -2.74
N GLU A 218 4.01 -29.16 -3.25
CA GLU A 218 5.03 -29.90 -2.48
C GLU A 218 5.57 -29.06 -1.31
N GLN A 219 5.50 -27.74 -1.42
CA GLN A 219 5.98 -26.83 -0.39
C GLN A 219 5.03 -26.72 0.80
N ALA A 220 3.77 -27.13 0.66
CA ALA A 220 2.74 -26.94 1.68
C ALA A 220 3.08 -27.65 3.00
N PHE A 221 3.71 -28.82 2.90
CA PHE A 221 3.96 -29.72 4.02
C PHE A 221 5.41 -29.71 4.51
N LEU A 222 6.24 -28.80 4.00
CA LEU A 222 7.63 -28.69 4.44
C LEU A 222 7.67 -28.35 5.95
N PRO A 223 8.34 -29.15 6.81
CA PRO A 223 8.33 -28.94 8.25
C PRO A 223 8.75 -27.53 8.66
N GLY A 224 9.85 -27.02 8.11
CA GLY A 224 10.32 -25.65 8.40
C GLY A 224 9.37 -24.54 7.94
N ARG A 225 8.49 -24.81 6.95
CA ARG A 225 7.42 -23.88 6.57
C ARG A 225 6.31 -23.88 7.61
N LEU A 226 5.87 -25.07 8.02
CA LEU A 226 4.81 -25.23 9.02
C LEU A 226 5.22 -24.63 10.37
N GLU A 227 6.45 -24.88 10.82
CA GLU A 227 7.03 -24.26 12.02
C GLU A 227 7.05 -22.73 11.93
N TRP A 228 7.46 -22.20 10.78
CA TRP A 228 7.46 -20.75 10.55
C TRP A 228 6.04 -20.19 10.60
N ILE A 229 5.07 -20.86 9.97
CA ILE A 229 3.66 -20.43 9.96
C ILE A 229 3.09 -20.43 11.37
N ALA A 230 3.37 -21.48 12.16
CA ALA A 230 2.91 -21.58 13.54
C ALA A 230 3.48 -20.45 14.41
N GLU A 231 4.78 -20.17 14.30
CA GLU A 231 5.38 -19.03 15.03
C GLU A 231 4.78 -17.70 14.58
N TYR A 232 4.61 -17.50 13.26
CA TYR A 232 4.00 -16.30 12.71
C TYR A 232 2.58 -16.08 13.22
N GLN A 233 1.74 -17.11 13.18
CA GLN A 233 0.36 -17.04 13.66
C GLN A 233 0.30 -16.67 15.14
N ARG A 234 1.14 -17.29 15.98
CA ARG A 234 1.24 -16.95 17.41
C ARG A 234 1.63 -15.48 17.65
N LYS A 235 2.59 -14.94 16.88
CA LYS A 235 2.99 -13.52 17.00
C LYS A 235 1.93 -12.56 16.45
N ALA A 236 1.24 -12.95 15.38
CA ALA A 236 0.19 -12.16 14.74
C ALA A 236 -1.07 -12.03 15.61
N GLN A 237 -1.37 -13.00 16.48
CA GLN A 237 -2.49 -12.96 17.42
C GLN A 237 -2.47 -11.77 18.40
N GLY A 238 -1.35 -11.08 18.59
CA GLY A 238 -1.29 -9.87 19.41
C GLY A 238 -1.68 -8.58 18.68
N HIS A 239 -2.05 -8.66 17.40
CA HIS A 239 -2.13 -7.49 16.51
C HIS A 239 -3.38 -7.51 15.64
N ALA A 240 -3.77 -6.33 15.15
CA ALA A 240 -4.77 -6.15 14.10
C ALA A 240 -4.09 -5.68 12.82
N ALA A 241 -4.58 -6.14 11.66
CA ALA A 241 -4.03 -5.74 10.36
C ALA A 241 -4.51 -4.35 9.93
N CYS A 242 -5.70 -3.96 10.38
CA CYS A 242 -6.28 -2.64 10.21
C CYS A 242 -7.25 -2.33 11.36
N ARG A 243 -7.70 -1.08 11.45
CA ARG A 243 -8.73 -0.64 12.40
C ARG A 243 -9.81 0.13 11.67
N PHE A 244 -11.07 -0.25 11.85
CA PHE A 244 -12.19 0.50 11.28
C PHE A 244 -12.22 1.92 11.85
N LEU A 245 -12.41 2.91 10.97
CA LEU A 245 -12.51 4.32 11.34
C LEU A 245 -13.96 4.77 11.27
N ARG A 246 -14.56 4.77 10.07
CA ARG A 246 -15.94 5.17 9.81
C ARG A 246 -16.36 4.80 8.39
N ALA A 247 -17.66 4.93 8.12
CA ALA A 247 -18.24 4.86 6.79
C ALA A 247 -18.51 6.26 6.22
N PHE A 248 -18.74 6.31 4.91
CA PHE A 248 -19.01 7.51 4.12
C PHE A 248 -20.11 7.19 3.10
N GLY A 249 -21.00 8.15 2.86
CA GLY A 249 -22.09 8.03 1.89
C GLY A 249 -23.34 7.42 2.50
N ASP A 250 -24.19 6.83 1.66
CA ASP A 250 -25.42 6.18 2.10
C ASP A 250 -25.14 4.79 2.68
N GLU A 251 -25.07 4.70 4.01
CA GLU A 251 -24.81 3.45 4.73
C GLU A 251 -25.92 2.40 4.59
N HIS A 252 -27.12 2.80 4.15
CA HIS A 252 -28.23 1.87 3.92
C HIS A 252 -28.08 1.12 2.59
N ARG A 253 -27.31 1.68 1.64
CA ARG A 253 -27.04 1.04 0.36
C ARG A 253 -25.88 0.07 0.50
N VAL A 254 -26.21 -1.20 0.69
CA VAL A 254 -25.25 -2.28 0.84
C VAL A 254 -25.57 -3.43 -0.11
N ASP A 255 -24.59 -3.79 -0.91
CA ASP A 255 -24.61 -4.99 -1.74
C ASP A 255 -24.31 -6.23 -0.89
N ALA A 256 -25.07 -7.30 -1.09
CA ALA A 256 -24.96 -8.52 -0.29
C ALA A 256 -23.59 -9.21 -0.41
N ARG A 257 -22.96 -9.15 -1.59
CA ARG A 257 -21.62 -9.70 -1.83
C ARG A 257 -20.58 -8.89 -1.08
N ALA A 258 -20.68 -7.56 -1.15
CA ALA A 258 -19.80 -6.65 -0.42
C ALA A 258 -19.89 -6.86 1.09
N GLU A 259 -21.09 -7.11 1.63
CA GLU A 259 -21.29 -7.38 3.06
C GLU A 259 -20.62 -8.68 3.52
N VAL A 260 -20.71 -9.76 2.75
CA VAL A 260 -20.02 -11.02 3.06
C VAL A 260 -18.51 -10.81 3.09
N VAL A 261 -17.96 -10.09 2.10
CA VAL A 261 -16.53 -9.76 2.03
C VAL A 261 -16.10 -8.86 3.19
N ARG A 262 -16.91 -7.84 3.54
CA ARG A 262 -16.68 -6.97 4.70
C ARG A 262 -16.61 -7.77 5.99
N ALA A 263 -17.60 -8.64 6.24
CA ALA A 263 -17.66 -9.46 7.44
C ALA A 263 -16.44 -10.38 7.56
N LEU A 264 -16.03 -11.01 6.45
CA LEU A 264 -14.84 -11.85 6.40
C LEU A 264 -13.55 -11.05 6.66
N HIS A 265 -13.41 -9.89 6.00
CA HIS A 265 -12.28 -8.99 6.17
C HIS A 265 -12.17 -8.51 7.61
N ASP A 266 -13.24 -7.94 8.16
CA ASP A 266 -13.25 -7.31 9.48
C ASP A 266 -12.94 -8.32 10.59
N ARG A 267 -13.48 -9.54 10.47
CA ARG A 267 -13.24 -10.62 11.43
C ARG A 267 -11.77 -11.06 11.46
N ILE A 268 -11.17 -11.33 10.30
CA ILE A 268 -9.79 -11.86 10.25
C ILE A 268 -8.76 -10.75 10.47
N ALA A 269 -9.02 -9.55 9.95
CA ALA A 269 -8.17 -8.38 10.17
C ALA A 269 -8.27 -7.80 11.59
N ARG A 270 -9.30 -8.22 12.35
CA ARG A 270 -9.60 -7.79 13.72
C ARG A 270 -9.85 -6.28 13.79
N ALA A 271 -10.64 -5.79 12.83
CA ALA A 271 -10.79 -4.37 12.54
C ALA A 271 -11.39 -3.56 13.70
N TYR A 272 -12.13 -4.19 14.61
CA TYR A 272 -12.78 -3.53 15.75
C TYR A 272 -12.05 -3.77 17.08
N GLU A 273 -10.97 -4.56 17.07
CA GLU A 273 -10.28 -4.91 18.31
C GLU A 273 -9.27 -3.82 18.72
N PRO A 274 -9.09 -3.54 20.02
CA PRO A 274 -8.20 -2.49 20.53
C PRO A 274 -6.72 -2.91 20.52
N LEU A 275 -6.27 -3.55 19.46
CA LEU A 275 -4.93 -4.12 19.35
C LEU A 275 -3.98 -3.18 18.61
N PRO A 276 -2.66 -3.29 18.86
CA PRO A 276 -1.67 -2.58 18.07
C PRO A 276 -1.76 -2.99 16.59
N LEU A 277 -1.60 -2.01 15.71
CA LEU A 277 -1.61 -2.20 14.27
C LEU A 277 -0.24 -2.71 13.77
N ALA A 278 -0.23 -3.80 13.00
CA ALA A 278 0.98 -4.37 12.39
C ALA A 278 0.70 -5.01 11.02
#